data_AF-B5EVW9-F1
#
_entry.id   AF-B5EVW9-F1
#
_cell.length_a   1.000
_cell.length_b   1.000
_cell.length_c   1.000
_cell.angle_alpha   90.00
_cell.angle_beta   90.00
_cell.angle_gamma   90.00
#
_symmetry.space_group_name_H-M   'P 1'
#
loop_
_entity.id
_entity.type
_entity.pdbx_description
1 polymer ?
#
loop_
_entity_poly.entity_id
_entity_poly.type
_entity_poly.pdbx_seq_one_letter_code
_entity_poly.pdbx_strand_id
1 'polypeptide(L)'
;MLSELYTQNEMVIFFEWCSENIDTYEELDCSESIHCYVDNDDMIGGWAGDIQQYFLKDSDITKKLLSRCFQKRPSTPSAFYLNVM
;
A
#
# COMPACT_ATOMS: atom_id res chain seq x y z
N MET A 1 10.89 -5.40 9.81
CA MET A 1 9.95 -5.93 8.81
C MET A 1 9.17 -4.78 8.19
N LEU A 2 8.74 -4.87 6.92
CA LEU A 2 7.98 -3.80 6.25
C LEU A 2 6.74 -3.38 7.05
N SER A 3 6.04 -4.33 7.68
CA SER A 3 4.89 -4.08 8.55
C SER A 3 5.20 -3.26 9.83
N GLU A 4 6.46 -3.09 10.21
CA GLU A 4 6.85 -2.24 11.36
C GLU A 4 7.08 -0.78 10.96
N LEU A 5 7.19 -0.51 9.64
CA LEU A 5 7.44 0.83 9.10
C LEU A 5 6.16 1.60 8.81
N TYR A 6 5.02 0.92 8.80
CA TYR A 6 3.70 1.48 8.51
C TYR A 6 2.73 1.12 9.63
N THR A 7 1.86 2.06 9.95
CA THR A 7 0.74 1.84 10.86
C THR A 7 -0.33 0.97 10.19
N GLN A 8 -1.20 0.33 10.98
CA GLN A 8 -2.34 -0.43 10.47
C GLN A 8 -3.22 0.41 9.53
N ASN A 9 -3.42 1.69 9.86
CA ASN A 9 -4.20 2.61 9.03
C ASN A 9 -3.52 2.91 7.68
N GLU A 10 -2.19 3.04 7.65
CA GLU A 10 -1.45 3.17 6.40
C GLU A 10 -1.55 1.90 5.56
N MET A 11 -1.51 0.71 6.18
CA MET A 11 -1.71 -0.53 5.42
C MET A 11 -3.10 -0.61 4.78
N VAL A 12 -4.15 -0.19 5.49
CA VAL A 12 -5.51 -0.08 4.92
C VAL A 12 -5.52 0.84 3.70
N ILE A 13 -4.99 2.05 3.83
CA ILE A 13 -4.89 3.02 2.73
C ILE A 13 -4.14 2.42 1.54
N PHE A 14 -3.09 1.65 1.80
CA PHE A 14 -2.32 0.99 0.76
C PHE A 14 -3.13 -0.06 0.00
N PHE A 15 -3.90 -0.91 0.68
CA PHE A 15 -4.72 -1.93 0.02
C PHE A 15 -5.90 -1.30 -0.73
N GLU A 16 -6.57 -0.29 -0.16
CA GLU A 16 -7.60 0.51 -0.84
C GLU A 16 -7.03 1.17 -2.12
N TRP A 17 -5.86 1.79 -2.01
CA TRP A 17 -5.18 2.38 -3.17
C TRP A 17 -4.84 1.34 -4.23
N CYS A 18 -4.39 0.14 -3.85
CA CYS A 18 -4.10 -0.93 -4.80
C CYS A 18 -5.37 -1.37 -5.53
N SER A 19 -6.48 -1.55 -4.82
CA SER A 19 -7.78 -1.91 -5.41
C SER A 19 -8.27 -0.88 -6.44
N GLU A 20 -8.00 0.40 -6.21
CA GLU A 20 -8.41 1.48 -7.13
C GLU A 20 -7.44 1.75 -8.29
N ASN A 21 -6.14 1.44 -8.13
CA ASN A 21 -5.09 1.90 -9.05
C ASN A 21 -4.31 0.77 -9.75
N ILE A 22 -4.47 -0.47 -9.32
CA ILE A 22 -3.75 -1.63 -9.87
C ILE A 22 -4.77 -2.58 -10.48
N ASP A 23 -4.81 -2.61 -11.82
CA ASP A 23 -5.79 -3.41 -12.57
C ASP A 23 -5.73 -4.92 -12.27
N THR A 24 -4.55 -5.42 -11.88
CA THR A 24 -4.31 -6.82 -11.55
C THR A 24 -4.47 -7.13 -10.06
N TYR A 25 -5.02 -6.21 -9.28
CA TYR A 25 -5.20 -6.41 -7.85
C TYR A 25 -6.30 -7.44 -7.59
N GLU A 26 -5.96 -8.47 -6.82
CA GLU A 26 -6.89 -9.54 -6.45
C GLU A 26 -6.86 -9.80 -4.95
N GLU A 27 -8.04 -9.95 -4.36
CA GLU A 27 -8.22 -10.37 -2.97
C GLU A 27 -8.73 -11.80 -2.93
N LEU A 28 -8.02 -12.64 -2.17
CA LEU A 28 -8.34 -14.04 -2.01
C LEU A 28 -8.67 -14.30 -0.53
N ASP A 29 -9.96 -14.48 -0.25
CA ASP A 29 -10.47 -14.82 1.07
C ASP A 29 -10.20 -16.31 1.36
N CYS A 30 -9.24 -16.57 2.23
CA CYS A 30 -9.01 -17.87 2.82
C CYS A 30 -9.68 -17.89 4.19
N SER A 31 -10.22 -19.04 4.62
CA SER A 31 -11.07 -19.24 5.82
C SER A 31 -10.87 -18.32 7.04
N GLU A 32 -9.65 -17.84 7.31
CA GLU A 32 -9.30 -16.98 8.45
C GLU A 32 -8.42 -15.76 8.07
N SER A 33 -8.18 -15.49 6.78
CA SER A 33 -7.27 -14.44 6.31
C SER A 33 -7.57 -13.99 4.88
N ILE A 34 -7.47 -12.69 4.63
CA ILE A 34 -7.55 -12.15 3.27
C ILE A 34 -6.13 -11.99 2.76
N HIS A 35 -5.83 -12.52 1.57
CA HIS A 35 -4.55 -12.32 0.89
C HIS A 35 -4.73 -11.42 -0.32
N CYS A 36 -3.86 -10.43 -0.46
CA CYS A 36 -3.86 -9.46 -1.55
C CYS A 36 -2.71 -9.76 -2.51
N TYR A 37 -3.03 -9.90 -3.79
CA TYR A 37 -2.11 -10.23 -4.87
C TYR A 37 -2.13 -9.14 -5.95
N VAL A 38 -1.02 -9.02 -6.67
CA VAL A 38 -0.88 -8.18 -7.87
C VAL A 38 -0.09 -8.96 -8.92
N ASP A 39 -0.04 -8.45 -10.16
CA ASP A 39 0.74 -9.02 -11.27
C ASP A 39 0.54 -10.54 -11.47
N ASN A 40 -0.69 -11.04 -11.21
CA ASN A 40 -1.11 -12.43 -11.40
C ASN A 40 -0.28 -13.49 -10.64
N ASP A 41 0.09 -13.23 -9.37
CA ASP A 41 0.46 -14.23 -8.31
C ASP A 41 1.39 -13.61 -7.25
N ASP A 42 1.80 -12.34 -7.39
CA ASP A 42 2.69 -11.69 -6.45
C ASP A 42 1.92 -11.18 -5.21
N MET A 43 2.04 -11.93 -4.12
CA MET A 43 1.41 -11.56 -2.84
C MET A 43 2.08 -10.30 -2.26
N ILE A 44 1.28 -9.26 -2.04
CA ILE A 44 1.76 -7.98 -1.47
C ILE A 44 1.46 -7.85 0.03
N GLY A 45 0.53 -8.64 0.55
CA GLY A 45 0.15 -8.62 1.96
C GLY A 45 -1.26 -9.14 2.16
N GLY A 46 -1.90 -8.69 3.22
CA GLY A 46 -3.28 -9.07 3.49
C GLY A 46 -3.73 -8.77 4.92
N TRP A 47 -4.88 -9.31 5.27
CA TRP A 47 -5.44 -9.31 6.62
C TRP A 47 -5.28 -10.70 7.25
N ALA A 48 -4.63 -10.75 8.41
CA ALA A 48 -4.51 -11.96 9.21
C ALA A 48 -5.61 -11.94 10.29
N GLY A 49 -6.64 -12.79 10.14
CA GLY A 49 -7.80 -12.79 11.04
C GLY A 49 -7.54 -13.44 12.40
N ASP A 50 -6.52 -14.28 12.53
CA ASP A 50 -6.06 -14.89 13.78
C ASP A 50 -5.53 -13.85 14.77
N ILE A 51 -4.77 -12.88 14.28
CA ILE A 51 -4.18 -11.78 15.08
C ILE A 51 -4.91 -10.44 14.88
N GLN A 52 -5.92 -10.42 14.01
CA GLN A 52 -6.69 -9.22 13.62
C GLN A 52 -5.81 -8.04 13.21
N GLN A 53 -4.84 -8.29 12.33
CA GLN A 53 -3.90 -7.27 11.85
C GLN A 53 -3.62 -7.41 10.37
N TYR A 54 -3.43 -6.26 9.71
CA TYR A 54 -2.84 -6.20 8.38
C TYR A 54 -1.36 -6.50 8.43
N PHE A 55 -0.88 -7.17 7.38
CA PHE A 55 0.53 -7.46 7.18
C PHE A 55 0.93 -7.13 5.75
N LEU A 56 2.19 -6.72 5.58
CA LEU A 56 2.81 -6.50 4.28
C LEU A 56 3.82 -7.58 3.99
N LYS A 57 3.83 -8.09 2.76
CA LYS A 57 4.88 -8.98 2.29
C LYS A 57 6.14 -8.17 2.00
N ASP A 58 7.28 -8.61 2.52
CA ASP A 58 8.57 -8.00 2.17
C ASP A 58 9.04 -8.47 0.79
N SER A 59 8.50 -7.85 -0.26
CA SER A 59 8.89 -8.08 -1.66
C SER A 59 9.23 -6.75 -2.35
N ASP A 60 9.99 -6.82 -3.44
CA ASP A 60 10.35 -5.63 -4.22
C ASP A 60 9.13 -4.97 -4.85
N ILE A 61 8.10 -5.76 -5.18
CA ILE A 61 6.83 -5.27 -5.73
C ILE A 61 6.08 -4.48 -4.67
N THR A 62 5.93 -5.04 -3.46
CA THR A 62 5.28 -4.33 -2.34
C THR A 62 5.98 -3.01 -2.05
N LYS A 63 7.33 -2.97 -2.04
CA LYS A 63 8.10 -1.73 -1.85
C LYS A 63 7.84 -0.70 -2.94
N LYS A 64 7.82 -1.12 -4.21
CA LYS A 64 7.53 -0.24 -5.36
C LYS A 64 6.12 0.32 -5.26
N LEU A 65 5.12 -0.51 -4.94
CA LEU A 65 3.73 -0.08 -4.81
C LEU A 65 3.53 0.84 -3.61
N LEU A 66 4.13 0.52 -2.46
CA LEU A 66 4.13 1.41 -1.28
C LEU A 66 4.73 2.77 -1.61
N SER A 67 5.85 2.80 -2.34
CA SER A 67 6.46 4.05 -2.79
C SER A 67 5.58 4.83 -3.79
N ARG A 68 4.69 4.16 -4.53
CA ARG A 68 3.73 4.80 -5.45
C ARG A 68 2.50 5.33 -4.69
N CYS A 69 1.96 4.53 -3.77
CA CYS A 69 0.83 4.89 -2.91
C CYS A 69 1.19 6.07 -2.01
N PHE A 70 2.24 5.91 -1.21
CA PHE A 70 2.78 6.95 -0.35
C PHE A 70 3.89 7.70 -1.05
N GLN A 71 3.74 8.03 -2.34
CA GLN A 71 4.62 9.04 -2.93
C GLN A 71 4.65 10.20 -1.95
N LYS A 72 5.75 10.30 -1.18
CA LYS A 72 6.17 11.54 -0.57
C LYS A 72 6.26 12.42 -1.80
N ARG A 73 5.22 13.20 -2.08
CA ARG A 73 5.35 14.32 -3.01
C ARG A 73 6.67 14.92 -2.58
N PRO A 74 7.70 15.04 -3.46
CA PRO A 74 8.78 15.95 -3.13
C PRO A 74 8.03 17.20 -2.74
N SER A 75 8.17 17.62 -1.48
CA SER A 75 7.45 18.76 -0.93
C SER A 75 7.62 19.85 -1.97
N THR A 76 6.58 20.10 -2.77
CA THR A 76 6.58 21.20 -3.71
C THR A 76 6.89 22.36 -2.81
N PRO A 77 8.04 23.05 -2.97
CA PRO A 77 8.26 24.24 -2.19
C PRO A 77 7.05 25.12 -2.49
N SER A 78 6.32 25.47 -1.44
CA SER A 78 5.27 26.47 -1.49
C SER A 78 5.90 27.73 -2.07
N ALA A 79 5.81 27.89 -3.38
CA ALA A 79 6.20 29.08 -4.11
C ALA A 79 4.95 29.61 -4.82
N PHE A 80 3.86 29.71 -4.05
CA PHE A 80 2.77 30.64 -4.34
C PHE A 80 3.02 32.03 -3.70
N TYR A 81 4.28 32.33 -3.38
CA TYR A 81 4.74 33.67 -3.07
C TYR A 81 5.93 33.99 -3.97
N LEU A 82 5.70 34.70 -5.08
CA LEU A 82 6.37 35.96 -5.42
C LEU A 82 6.07 36.40 -6.85
N ASN A 83 5.53 37.62 -6.94
CA ASN A 83 5.59 38.56 -8.07
C ASN A 83 4.88 38.20 -9.36
N VAL A 84 3.62 38.61 -9.45
CA VAL A 84 3.19 39.39 -10.62
C VAL A 84 3.13 40.85 -10.17
N MET A 85 4.22 41.56 -10.43
CA MET A 85 4.16 43.00 -10.74
C MET A 85 3.69 43.14 -12.18
#